data_AF-A0A1M7C832-F1
#
_entry.id   AF-A0A1M7C832-F1
#
_cell.length_a   1.000
_cell.length_b   1.000
_cell.length_c   1.000
_cell.angle_alpha   90.00
_cell.angle_beta   90.00
_cell.angle_gamma   90.00
#
_symmetry.space_group_name_H-M   'P 1'
#
loop_
_entity.id
_entity.type
_entity.pdbx_description
1 polymer ?
#
loop_
_entity_poly.entity_id
_entity_poly.type
_entity_poly.pdbx_seq_one_letter_code
_entity_poly.pdbx_strand_id
1 'polypeptide(L)'
;MLIDEPLLKLLKRCQILLDSAGETFWSHKLQSAQELLARNTAAGKREILQWYGGMGSFSDLTLSQLNGHKVAPEDEGARNGDLLTLRSAIYLAARSNTVTEQ
;
A
#
# COMPACT_ATOMS: atom_id res chain seq x y z
N MET A 1 16.98 -12.22 10.99
CA MET A 1 16.34 -11.03 10.41
C MET A 1 14.85 -11.16 10.67
N LEU A 2 14.28 -10.32 11.54
CA LEU A 2 12.86 -10.43 11.90
C LEU A 2 12.04 -9.71 10.82
N ILE A 3 11.14 -10.46 10.19
CA ILE A 3 10.19 -9.92 9.20
C ILE A 3 9.25 -8.96 9.94
N ASP A 4 8.96 -7.80 9.35
CA ASP A 4 7.96 -6.86 9.89
C ASP A 4 6.55 -7.40 9.57
N GLU A 5 6.11 -8.39 10.37
CA GLU A 5 4.83 -9.09 10.20
C GLU A 5 3.62 -8.13 10.19
N PRO A 6 3.53 -7.10 11.05
CA PRO A 6 2.45 -6.13 11.00
C PRO A 6 2.40 -5.40 9.66
N LEU A 7 3.54 -4.89 9.16
CA LEU A 7 3.60 -4.21 7.87
C LEU A 7 3.24 -5.17 6.72
N LEU A 8 3.76 -6.40 6.74
CA LEU A 8 3.46 -7.41 5.73
C LEU A 8 1.95 -7.71 5.65
N LYS A 9 1.26 -7.80 6.80
CA LYS A 9 -0.19 -8.02 6.86
C LYS A 9 -0.96 -6.85 6.27
N LEU A 10 -0.53 -5.61 6.51
CA LEU A 10 -1.15 -4.41 5.93
C LEU A 10 -0.99 -4.38 4.41
N LEU A 11 0.21 -4.67 3.89
CA LEU A 11 0.48 -4.74 2.46
C LEU A 11 -0.40 -5.78 1.77
N LYS A 12 -0.54 -6.99 2.36
CA LYS A 12 -1.40 -8.06 1.84
C LYS A 12 -2.87 -7.66 1.79
N ARG A 13 -3.39 -7.05 2.87
CA ARG A 13 -4.80 -6.60 2.92
C ARG A 13 -5.06 -5.53 1.87
N CYS A 14 -4.13 -4.60 1.68
CA CYS A 14 -4.25 -3.58 0.65
C CYS A 14 -4.19 -4.18 -0.75
N GLN A 15 -3.28 -5.14 -1.00
CA GLN A 15 -3.20 -5.84 -2.28
C GLN A 15 -4.53 -6.51 -2.63
N ILE A 16 -5.13 -7.26 -1.69
CA ILE A 16 -6.43 -7.90 -1.88
C ILE A 16 -7.54 -6.89 -2.22
N LEU A 17 -7.55 -5.74 -1.54
CA LEU A 17 -8.52 -4.67 -1.85
C LEU A 17 -8.34 -4.18 -3.30
N LEU A 18 -7.11 -3.89 -3.72
CA LEU A 18 -6.79 -3.41 -5.07
C LEU A 18 -7.09 -4.45 -6.14
N ASP A 19 -6.73 -5.72 -5.92
CA ASP A 19 -7.06 -6.84 -6.81
C ASP A 19 -8.57 -6.97 -7.00
N SER A 20 -9.34 -6.85 -5.92
CA SER A 20 -10.80 -6.92 -5.98
C SER A 20 -11.42 -5.77 -6.78
N ALA A 21 -10.75 -4.61 -6.82
CA ALA A 21 -11.13 -3.45 -7.60
C ALA A 21 -10.52 -3.46 -9.03
N GLY A 22 -9.75 -4.49 -9.40
CA GLY A 22 -9.07 -4.57 -10.70
C GLY A 22 -7.90 -3.58 -10.87
N GLU A 23 -7.41 -2.98 -9.79
CA GLU A 23 -6.24 -2.09 -9.80
C GLU A 23 -4.96 -2.93 -9.80
N THR A 24 -4.35 -3.10 -10.98
CA THR A 24 -3.22 -4.02 -11.16
C THR A 24 -1.85 -3.38 -10.91
N PHE A 25 -1.69 -2.08 -11.20
CA PHE A 25 -0.39 -1.42 -11.10
C PHE A 25 0.08 -1.35 -9.64
N TRP A 26 -0.76 -0.81 -8.76
CA TRP A 26 -0.45 -0.70 -7.34
C TRP A 26 -0.49 -2.05 -6.63
N SER A 27 -1.33 -3.00 -7.08
CA SER A 27 -1.29 -4.38 -6.56
C SER A 27 0.06 -5.06 -6.80
N HIS A 28 0.60 -4.98 -8.03
CA HIS A 28 1.93 -5.53 -8.35
C HIS A 28 3.06 -4.82 -7.58
N LYS A 29 2.96 -3.49 -7.40
CA LYS A 29 3.90 -2.73 -6.54
C LYS A 29 3.86 -3.23 -5.09
N LEU A 30 2.68 -3.48 -4.52
CA LEU A 30 2.53 -4.04 -3.18
C LEU A 30 3.13 -5.44 -3.07
N GLN A 31 2.91 -6.32 -4.07
CA GLN A 31 3.54 -7.64 -4.10
C GLN A 31 5.06 -7.54 -4.08
N SER A 32 5.62 -6.68 -4.94
CA SER A 32 7.07 -6.49 -5.07
C SER A 32 7.68 -5.98 -3.75
N ALA A 33 6.99 -5.08 -3.05
CA ALA A 33 7.42 -4.60 -1.73
C ALA A 33 7.34 -5.68 -0.65
N GLN A 34 6.36 -6.59 -0.68
CA GLN A 34 6.30 -7.71 0.25
C GLN A 34 7.51 -8.64 0.09
N GLU A 35 7.88 -8.95 -1.15
CA GLU A 35 9.07 -9.76 -1.46
C GLU A 35 10.36 -9.05 -1.01
N LEU A 36 10.46 -7.74 -1.26
CA LEU A 36 11.59 -6.95 -0.83
C LEU A 36 11.68 -6.86 0.69
N LEU A 37 10.55 -6.66 1.40
CA LEU A 37 10.48 -6.58 2.86
C LEU A 37 10.93 -7.90 3.53
N ALA A 38 10.58 -9.04 2.93
CA ALA A 38 10.98 -10.36 3.39
C ALA A 38 12.49 -10.64 3.23
N ARG A 39 13.12 -10.06 2.19
CA ARG A 39 14.56 -10.21 1.92
C ARG A 39 15.40 -9.16 2.62
N ASN A 40 14.94 -7.92 2.63
CA ASN A 40 15.59 -6.74 3.20
C ASN A 40 14.55 -5.74 3.73
N THR A 41 14.24 -5.82 5.02
CA THR A 41 13.23 -4.99 5.70
C THR A 41 13.52 -3.49 5.57
N ALA A 42 14.77 -3.07 5.69
CA ALA A 42 15.14 -1.65 5.58
C ALA A 42 14.94 -1.13 4.14
N ALA A 43 15.35 -1.91 3.14
CA ALA A 43 15.12 -1.56 1.73
C ALA A 43 13.62 -1.58 1.38
N GLY A 44 12.87 -2.56 1.88
CA GLY A 44 11.42 -2.65 1.68
C GLY A 44 10.68 -1.45 2.27
N LYS A 45 11.01 -1.04 3.50
CA LYS A 45 10.45 0.17 4.12
C LYS A 45 10.78 1.43 3.32
N ARG A 46 12.02 1.56 2.84
CA ARG A 46 12.44 2.70 2.02
C ARG A 46 11.67 2.78 0.71
N GLU A 47 11.51 1.65 0.00
CA GLU A 47 10.71 1.57 -1.23
C GLU A 47 9.27 2.01 -0.97
N ILE A 48 8.63 1.48 0.08
CA ILE A 48 7.23 1.82 0.43
C ILE A 48 7.09 3.32 0.69
N LEU A 49 8.02 3.94 1.41
CA LEU A 49 7.96 5.36 1.74
C LEU A 49 8.08 6.27 0.49
N GLN A 50 8.72 5.81 -0.59
CA GLN A 50 8.81 6.56 -1.85
C GLN A 50 7.48 6.66 -2.59
N TRP A 51 6.49 5.82 -2.25
CA TRP A 51 5.17 5.88 -2.88
C TRP A 51 4.29 7.01 -2.36
N TYR A 52 4.72 7.68 -1.28
CA TYR A 52 3.98 8.76 -0.63
C TYR A 52 4.61 10.10 -1.01
N GLY A 53 3.81 10.96 -1.66
CA GLY A 53 4.24 12.28 -2.13
C GLY A 53 4.48 12.34 -3.64
N GLY A 54 4.35 13.55 -4.21
CA GLY A 54 4.36 13.77 -5.66
C GLY A 54 3.00 13.53 -6.31
N MET A 55 2.86 13.91 -7.59
CA MET A 55 1.65 13.73 -8.38
C MET A 55 1.55 12.29 -8.90
N GLY A 56 0.40 11.64 -8.72
CA GLY A 56 0.19 10.25 -9.13
C GLY A 56 0.76 9.24 -8.14
N SER A 57 0.96 9.68 -6.91
CA SER A 57 1.45 8.87 -5.80
C SER A 57 0.40 7.85 -5.34
N PHE A 58 0.80 6.91 -4.49
CA PHE A 58 -0.15 5.94 -3.92
C PHE A 58 -1.22 6.63 -3.07
N SER A 59 -0.90 7.80 -2.50
CA SER A 59 -1.85 8.68 -1.81
C SER A 59 -2.90 9.31 -2.72
N ASP A 60 -2.67 9.39 -4.02
CA ASP A 60 -3.60 9.98 -4.99
C ASP A 60 -4.55 8.94 -5.61
N LEU A 61 -4.24 7.65 -5.43
CA LEU A 61 -5.07 6.57 -5.95
C LEU A 61 -6.51 6.68 -5.43
N THR A 62 -7.44 6.72 -6.36
CA THR A 62 -8.88 6.72 -6.13
C THR A 62 -9.52 5.59 -6.93
N LEU A 63 -10.16 4.66 -6.24
CA LEU A 63 -10.91 3.56 -6.83
C LEU A 63 -12.26 4.08 -7.30
N SER A 64 -12.45 4.17 -8.61
CA SER A 64 -13.73 4.57 -9.20
C SER A 64 -13.99 3.82 -10.51
N GLN A 65 -15.28 3.62 -10.80
CA GLN A 65 -15.72 3.02 -12.05
C GLN A 65 -15.28 3.88 -13.25
N LEU A 66 -15.35 5.21 -13.09
CA LEU A 66 -14.92 6.18 -14.10
C LEU A 66 -13.42 6.06 -14.44
N ASN A 67 -12.61 5.64 -13.47
CA ASN A 67 -11.18 5.39 -13.68
C ASN A 67 -10.91 3.96 -14.21
N GLY A 68 -11.95 3.19 -14.55
CA GLY A 68 -11.82 1.82 -15.08
C GLY A 68 -11.70 0.73 -14.02
N HIS A 69 -11.90 1.05 -12.74
CA HIS A 69 -11.88 0.06 -11.67
C HIS A 69 -13.19 -0.74 -11.64
N LYS A 70 -13.09 -1.99 -11.19
CA LYS A 70 -14.21 -2.90 -10.93
C LYS A 70 -14.86 -2.58 -9.58
N VAL A 71 -15.44 -1.39 -9.48
CA VAL A 71 -16.16 -0.94 -8.29
C VAL A 71 -17.49 -0.36 -8.72
N ALA A 72 -18.57 -0.66 -7.99
CA ALA A 72 -19.87 -0.03 -8.24
C ALA A 72 -19.85 1.41 -7.69
N PRO A 73 -20.50 2.38 -8.35
CA PRO A 73 -20.53 3.78 -7.87
C PRO A 73 -20.98 3.94 -6.41
N GLU A 74 -21.95 3.14 -5.97
CA GLU A 74 -22.45 3.10 -4.60
C GLU A 74 -21.41 2.59 -3.57
N ASP A 75 -20.45 1.79 -4.01
CA ASP A 75 -19.39 1.20 -3.17
C ASP A 75 -18.10 2.05 -3.16
N GLU A 76 -17.95 3.02 -4.07
CA GLU A 76 -16.74 3.84 -4.20
C GLU A 76 -16.34 4.51 -2.88
N GLY A 77 -17.31 5.05 -2.14
CA GLY A 77 -17.07 5.71 -0.86
C GLY A 77 -16.49 4.74 0.18
N ALA A 78 -17.10 3.56 0.33
CA ALA A 78 -16.64 2.55 1.27
C ALA A 78 -15.25 2.03 0.91
N ARG A 79 -15.01 1.72 -0.37
CA ARG A 79 -13.75 1.17 -0.86
C ARG A 79 -12.59 2.16 -0.75
N ASN A 80 -12.82 3.43 -1.04
CA ASN A 80 -11.81 4.46 -0.85
C ASN A 80 -11.57 4.77 0.63
N GLY A 81 -12.57 4.60 1.50
CA GLY A 81 -12.39 4.65 2.96
C GLY A 81 -11.47 3.53 3.47
N ASP A 82 -11.68 2.30 2.99
CA ASP A 82 -10.80 1.17 3.29
C ASP A 82 -9.38 1.40 2.76
N LEU A 83 -9.25 1.90 1.52
CA LEU A 83 -7.96 2.23 0.93
C LEU A 83 -7.22 3.31 1.72
N LEU A 84 -7.91 4.37 2.13
CA LEU A 84 -7.35 5.44 2.96
C LEU A 84 -6.85 4.89 4.31
N THR A 85 -7.64 4.03 4.94
CA THR A 85 -7.27 3.41 6.22
C THR A 85 -6.02 2.55 6.08
N LEU A 86 -5.98 1.69 5.05
CA LEU A 86 -4.86 0.79 4.80
C LEU A 86 -3.58 1.55 4.42
N ARG A 87 -3.66 2.52 3.50
CA ARG A 87 -2.47 3.28 3.08
C ARG A 87 -1.87 4.12 4.22
N SER A 88 -2.73 4.69 5.07
CA SER A 88 -2.27 5.43 6.26
C SER A 88 -1.55 4.51 7.24
N ALA A 89 -2.11 3.32 7.50
CA ALA A 89 -1.49 2.33 8.36
C ALA A 89 -0.15 1.81 7.79
N ILE A 90 -0.07 1.58 6.47
CA ILE A 90 1.16 1.17 5.78
C ILE A 90 2.23 2.25 5.96
N TYR A 91 1.91 3.52 5.72
CA TYR A 91 2.86 4.63 5.89
C TYR A 91 3.41 4.68 7.32
N LEU A 92 2.53 4.64 8.33
CA LEU A 92 2.93 4.70 9.73
C LEU A 92 3.79 3.51 10.14
N ALA A 93 3.45 2.30 9.70
CA ALA A 93 4.22 1.09 9.99
C ALA A 93 5.59 1.09 9.28
N ALA A 94 5.66 1.55 8.02
CA ALA A 94 6.91 1.67 7.29
C ALA A 94 7.85 2.73 7.89
N ARG A 95 7.28 3.81 8.45
CA ARG A 95 8.04 4.88 9.12
C ARG A 95 8.44 4.51 10.56
N SER A 96 7.69 3.64 11.22
CA SER A 96 8.04 3.19 12.57
C SER A 96 9.27 2.28 12.49
N ASN A 97 10.38 2.70 13.14
CA ASN A 97 11.74 2.15 13.12
C ASN A 97 12.74 2.68 12.05
N THR A 98 12.64 3.94 11.61
CA THR A 98 13.77 4.67 10.97
C THR A 98 14.63 5.49 11.96
N VAL A 99 14.69 5.10 13.23
CA VAL A 99 15.68 5.62 14.18
C VAL A 99 16.65 4.51 14.49
N THR A 100 17.84 4.54 13.87
CA THR A 100 19.16 4.65 14.54
C THR A 100 20.25 4.49 13.46
N GLU A 101 20.76 5.60 12.94
CA GLU A 101 22.19 5.70 12.63
C GLU A 101 22.63 7.01 13.30
N GLN A 102 23.37 6.86 14.40
CA GLN A 102 24.20 7.91 14.99
C GLN A 102 25.47 8.04 14.16
#